data_AF-A0A927XY77-F1
#
_entry.id   AF-A0A927XY77-F1
#
_cell.length_a   1.000
_cell.length_b   1.000
_cell.length_c   1.000
_cell.angle_alpha   90.00
_cell.angle_beta   90.00
_cell.angle_gamma   90.00
#
_symmetry.space_group_name_H-M   'P 1'
#
loop_
_entity.id
_entity.type
_entity.pdbx_description
1 polymer ?
#
loop_
_entity_poly.entity_id
_entity_poly.type
_entity_poly.pdbx_seq_one_letter_code
_entity_poly.pdbx_strand_id
1 'polypeptide(L)'
;MAKQKYTLNPGEKIVFKTSCVRHGFWGAYTHALAITNQSVILEQYGMLNNFKGILRFDYSAIDQAIQGEASNGEKQLELYMGGEVEDFALQSGDANELKVLVMAINDQMGPDAEYYDFNYYQEIVTEAKDTDRILELRAKAQDETPVSAGSGLGIVGATAKNLLKSSDFSVKGVTKAVTKATGKHKKKGLFSGVMDEFLDDIGIRDIQDEFTEIGNEFREGFGLKTKMTHAERKELEELEEKQRRQEIQRQKNATMQDRVSQHKAMVDAQRGRNQEAKPQSTETTKMSVKEQMELLQQIKSLLDAGILTQEEFEKKKQEILNS
;
A
#
# COMPACT_ATOMS: atom_id res chain seq x y z
N MET A 1 -15.71 8.25 -12.17
CA MET A 1 -16.29 8.88 -10.96
C MET A 1 -17.46 9.75 -11.36
N ALA A 2 -18.61 9.65 -10.71
CA ALA A 2 -19.74 10.55 -10.96
C ALA A 2 -19.35 12.00 -10.60
N LYS A 3 -19.82 12.97 -11.39
CA LYS A 3 -19.57 14.40 -11.17
C LYS A 3 -20.08 14.79 -9.78
N GLN A 4 -19.24 15.45 -8.98
CA GLN A 4 -19.59 15.87 -7.62
C GLN A 4 -20.83 16.79 -7.66
N LYS A 5 -21.85 16.45 -6.87
CA LYS A 5 -23.18 17.09 -6.91
C LYS A 5 -23.45 18.06 -5.76
N TYR A 6 -22.44 18.28 -4.92
CA TYR A 6 -22.47 19.18 -3.75
C TYR A 6 -21.14 19.92 -3.66
N THR A 7 -21.14 21.00 -2.88
CA THR A 7 -19.96 21.84 -2.67
C THR A 7 -19.29 21.45 -1.37
N LEU A 8 -17.96 21.35 -1.39
CA LEU A 8 -17.14 21.17 -0.18
C LEU A 8 -17.02 22.51 0.56
N ASN A 9 -16.86 22.43 1.88
CA ASN A 9 -16.55 23.61 2.68
C ASN A 9 -15.19 24.21 2.26
N PRO A 10 -14.92 25.50 2.55
CA PRO A 10 -13.60 26.07 2.30
C PRO A 10 -12.48 25.26 2.96
N GLY A 11 -11.48 24.86 2.17
CA GLY A 11 -10.36 24.04 2.64
C GLY A 11 -10.68 22.56 2.88
N GLU A 12 -11.93 22.14 2.64
CA GLU A 12 -12.32 20.74 2.72
C GLU A 12 -11.89 19.97 1.47
N LYS A 13 -11.35 18.77 1.68
CA LYS A 13 -10.81 17.88 0.65
C LYS A 13 -11.24 16.45 0.94
N ILE A 14 -11.65 15.72 -0.08
CA ILE A 14 -11.97 14.29 0.03
C ILE A 14 -10.65 13.52 0.14
N VAL A 15 -10.50 12.70 1.19
CA VAL A 15 -9.36 11.81 1.42
C VAL A 15 -9.70 10.36 1.11
N PHE A 16 -10.98 9.98 1.20
CA PHE A 16 -11.39 8.63 0.79
C PHE A 16 -12.85 8.63 0.35
N LYS A 17 -13.22 7.78 -0.60
CA LYS A 17 -14.61 7.67 -1.05
C LYS A 17 -14.94 6.26 -1.51
N THR A 18 -16.08 5.78 -1.06
CA THR A 18 -16.67 4.50 -1.48
C THR A 18 -18.13 4.70 -1.93
N SER A 19 -18.66 3.74 -2.67
CA SER A 19 -20.03 3.73 -3.20
C SER A 19 -20.74 2.43 -2.86
N CYS A 20 -22.04 2.34 -3.14
CA CYS A 20 -22.86 1.19 -2.78
C CYS A 20 -22.86 0.93 -1.27
N VAL A 21 -22.99 2.02 -0.52
CA VAL A 21 -23.08 2.03 0.94
C VAL A 21 -24.54 1.97 1.35
N ARG A 22 -24.85 1.13 2.32
CA ARG A 22 -26.12 1.14 3.06
C ARG A 22 -25.93 2.00 4.31
N HIS A 23 -26.91 2.85 4.61
CA HIS A 23 -26.98 3.63 5.85
C HIS A 23 -28.18 3.16 6.65
N GLY A 24 -27.96 2.74 7.90
CA GLY A 24 -28.99 2.14 8.75
C GLY A 24 -29.37 0.71 8.34
N PHE A 25 -29.77 -0.13 9.30
CA PHE A 25 -30.03 -1.57 9.11
C PHE A 25 -30.98 -1.91 7.95
N TRP A 26 -31.99 -1.08 7.69
CA TRP A 26 -33.00 -1.31 6.63
C TRP A 26 -32.76 -0.50 5.34
N GLY A 27 -31.62 0.19 5.24
CA GLY A 27 -31.28 1.00 4.08
C GLY A 27 -30.98 0.18 2.82
N ALA A 28 -31.00 0.82 1.66
CA ALA A 28 -30.51 0.23 0.41
C ALA A 28 -29.05 0.61 0.17
N TYR A 29 -28.27 -0.29 -0.45
CA TYR A 29 -26.87 -0.05 -0.85
C TYR A 29 -26.75 0.87 -2.07
N THR A 30 -27.27 2.08 -1.94
CA THR A 30 -27.31 3.05 -3.04
C THR A 30 -26.47 4.28 -2.74
N HIS A 31 -26.05 4.46 -1.49
CA HIS A 31 -25.37 5.67 -1.05
C HIS A 31 -23.88 5.62 -1.36
N ALA A 32 -23.23 6.77 -1.23
CA ALA A 32 -21.78 6.85 -1.24
C ALA A 32 -21.32 7.53 0.05
N LEU A 33 -20.19 7.08 0.59
CA LEU A 33 -19.58 7.67 1.77
C LEU A 33 -18.27 8.32 1.35
N ALA A 34 -18.13 9.61 1.62
CA ALA A 34 -16.93 10.37 1.36
C ALA A 34 -16.34 10.84 2.70
N ILE A 35 -15.11 10.43 2.97
CA ILE A 35 -14.32 10.88 4.12
C ILE A 35 -13.53 12.10 3.66
N THR A 36 -13.62 13.20 4.39
CA THR A 36 -12.90 14.43 4.10
C THR A 36 -11.95 14.78 5.23
N ASN A 37 -11.15 15.83 5.09
CA ASN A 37 -10.36 16.35 6.20
C ASN A 37 -11.15 17.18 7.22
N GLN A 38 -12.48 17.24 7.12
CA GLN A 38 -13.32 18.00 8.05
C GLN A 38 -14.52 17.20 8.59
N SER A 39 -15.01 16.21 7.84
CA SER A 39 -16.21 15.46 8.21
C SER A 39 -16.34 14.16 7.43
N VAL A 40 -17.29 13.33 7.86
CA VAL A 40 -17.83 12.23 7.05
C VAL A 40 -19.06 12.72 6.31
N ILE A 41 -19.10 12.55 4.99
CA ILE A 41 -20.23 12.94 4.15
C ILE A 41 -20.91 11.68 3.60
N LEU A 42 -22.18 11.51 3.93
CA LEU A 42 -23.04 10.53 3.27
C LEU A 42 -23.76 11.20 2.09
N GLU A 43 -23.45 10.78 0.88
CA GLU A 43 -24.20 11.14 -0.31
C GLU A 43 -25.41 10.20 -0.47
N GLN A 44 -26.60 10.77 -0.34
CA GLN A 44 -27.84 10.02 -0.42
C GLN A 44 -28.34 9.92 -1.86
N TYR A 45 -28.70 8.70 -2.26
CA TYR A 45 -29.24 8.39 -3.58
C TYR A 45 -30.54 7.58 -3.46
N GLY A 46 -31.41 7.68 -4.45
CA GLY A 46 -32.58 6.81 -4.61
C GLY A 46 -32.26 5.52 -5.36
N MET A 47 -33.25 4.63 -5.44
CA MET A 47 -33.12 3.32 -6.12
C MET A 47 -32.81 3.43 -7.62
N LEU A 48 -33.11 4.56 -8.25
CA LEU A 48 -32.77 4.85 -9.65
C LEU A 48 -31.47 5.66 -9.78
N ASN A 49 -30.60 5.60 -8.77
CA ASN A 49 -29.33 6.33 -8.69
C ASN A 49 -29.46 7.86 -8.84
N ASN A 50 -30.63 8.40 -8.50
CA ASN A 50 -30.87 9.83 -8.47
C ASN A 50 -30.37 10.41 -7.14
N PHE A 51 -29.57 11.47 -7.20
CA PHE A 51 -29.04 12.13 -6.01
C PHE A 51 -30.16 12.85 -5.26
N LYS A 52 -30.21 12.64 -3.93
CA LYS A 52 -31.25 13.19 -3.04
C LYS A 52 -30.71 14.30 -2.13
N GLY A 53 -29.43 14.26 -1.79
CA GLY A 53 -28.82 15.22 -0.88
C GLY A 53 -27.58 14.65 -0.21
N ILE A 54 -27.11 15.35 0.83
CA ILE A 54 -26.02 14.87 1.69
C ILE A 54 -26.43 14.95 3.16
N LEU A 55 -25.91 14.03 3.97
CA LEU A 55 -25.76 14.20 5.41
C LEU A 55 -24.27 14.38 5.71
N ARG A 56 -23.97 15.21 6.71
CA ARG A 56 -22.60 15.56 7.10
C ARG A 56 -22.44 15.32 8.60
N PHE A 57 -21.41 14.58 8.95
CA PHE A 57 -21.04 14.25 10.32
C PHE A 57 -19.69 14.89 10.61
N ASP A 58 -19.71 16.04 11.27
CA ASP A 58 -18.48 16.77 11.61
C ASP A 58 -17.66 15.99 12.64
N TYR A 59 -16.34 15.97 12.48
CA TYR A 59 -15.46 15.21 13.38
C TYR A 59 -15.57 15.61 14.85
N SER A 60 -15.94 16.86 15.13
CA SER A 60 -16.19 17.33 16.51
C SER A 60 -17.41 16.68 17.19
N ALA A 61 -18.30 16.07 16.42
CA ALA A 61 -19.49 15.38 16.92
C ALA A 61 -19.29 13.85 16.99
N ILE A 62 -18.22 13.33 16.40
CA ILE A 62 -17.88 11.90 16.39
C ILE A 62 -16.97 11.62 17.58
N ASP A 63 -17.45 10.80 18.51
CA ASP A 63 -16.67 10.34 19.66
C ASP A 63 -15.72 9.22 19.25
N GLN A 64 -16.19 8.32 18.38
CA GLN A 64 -15.44 7.14 17.95
C GLN A 64 -15.96 6.59 16.61
N ALA A 65 -15.05 6.11 15.77
CA ALA A 65 -15.38 5.30 14.59
C ALA A 65 -14.75 3.91 14.71
N ILE A 66 -15.55 2.85 14.59
CA ILE A 66 -15.08 1.46 14.66
C ILE A 66 -15.72 0.58 13.59
N GLN A 67 -15.13 -0.59 13.40
CA GLN A 67 -15.78 -1.69 12.70
C GLN A 67 -16.63 -2.48 13.71
N GLY A 68 -17.94 -2.44 13.53
CA GLY A 68 -18.90 -3.27 14.26
C GLY A 68 -19.40 -4.45 13.43
N GLU A 69 -20.35 -5.18 14.00
CA GLU A 69 -21.02 -6.32 13.39
C GLU A 69 -22.51 -6.27 13.74
N ALA A 70 -23.37 -6.23 12.72
CA ALA A 70 -24.81 -6.27 12.89
C ALA A 70 -25.28 -7.64 13.41
N SER A 71 -26.53 -7.70 13.90
CA SER A 71 -27.13 -8.93 14.44
C SER A 71 -27.21 -10.10 13.46
N ASN A 72 -27.12 -9.82 12.15
CA ASN A 72 -27.07 -10.81 11.07
C ASN A 72 -25.63 -11.24 10.70
N GLY A 73 -24.61 -10.76 11.41
CA GLY A 73 -23.19 -11.03 11.14
C GLY A 73 -22.56 -10.12 10.08
N GLU A 74 -23.28 -9.13 9.55
CA GLU A 74 -22.75 -8.20 8.57
C GLU A 74 -21.80 -7.20 9.23
N LYS A 75 -20.58 -7.11 8.71
CA LYS A 75 -19.59 -6.11 9.16
C LYS A 75 -20.02 -4.72 8.69
N GLN A 76 -19.92 -3.75 9.58
CA GLN A 76 -20.33 -2.38 9.33
C GLN A 76 -19.39 -1.38 10.00
N LEU A 77 -19.34 -0.18 9.47
CA LEU A 77 -18.73 0.99 10.10
C LEU A 77 -19.77 1.56 11.06
N GLU A 78 -19.37 1.82 12.29
CA GLU A 78 -20.20 2.47 13.29
C GLU A 78 -19.56 3.78 13.74
N LEU A 79 -20.31 4.88 13.63
CA LEU A 79 -19.94 6.19 14.16
C LEU A 79 -20.73 6.44 15.44
N TYR A 80 -20.04 6.56 16.56
CA TYR A 80 -20.62 6.88 17.85
C TYR A 80 -20.61 8.40 18.03
N MET A 81 -21.79 8.98 18.27
CA MET A 81 -21.99 10.43 18.37
C MET A 81 -22.94 10.76 19.51
N GLY A 82 -22.44 11.14 20.68
CA GLY A 82 -23.22 11.78 21.74
C GLY A 82 -24.45 11.00 22.24
N GLY A 83 -24.44 9.67 22.09
CA GLY A 83 -25.54 8.76 22.47
C GLY A 83 -26.30 8.13 21.30
N GLU A 84 -26.00 8.53 20.06
CA GLU A 84 -26.50 7.90 18.85
C GLU A 84 -25.38 7.11 18.15
N VAL A 85 -25.77 6.11 17.36
CA VAL A 85 -24.84 5.31 16.54
C VAL A 85 -25.36 5.31 15.12
N GLU A 86 -24.51 5.75 14.20
CA GLU A 86 -24.78 5.65 12.76
C GLU A 86 -24.03 4.46 12.18
N ASP A 87 -24.77 3.54 11.55
CA ASP A 87 -24.21 2.33 10.92
C ASP A 87 -24.17 2.43 9.40
N PHE A 88 -23.05 1.98 8.83
CA PHE A 88 -22.82 1.93 7.39
C PHE A 88 -22.26 0.57 6.97
N ALA A 89 -22.89 -0.08 6.00
CA ALA A 89 -22.42 -1.35 5.45
C ALA A 89 -22.08 -1.23 3.96
N LEU A 90 -21.06 -1.96 3.52
CA LEU A 90 -20.61 -1.97 2.13
C LEU A 90 -21.21 -3.16 1.38
N GLN A 91 -21.80 -2.92 0.21
CA GLN A 91 -22.35 -4.01 -0.61
C GLN A 91 -21.27 -4.99 -1.06
N SER A 92 -20.04 -4.51 -1.26
CA SER A 92 -18.89 -5.33 -1.66
C SER A 92 -18.58 -6.40 -0.61
N GLY A 93 -18.92 -6.17 0.66
CA GLY A 93 -18.44 -6.98 1.77
C GLY A 93 -16.92 -6.95 1.95
N ASP A 94 -16.22 -6.03 1.27
CA ASP A 94 -14.77 -5.93 1.29
C ASP A 94 -14.29 -5.45 2.66
N ALA A 95 -13.73 -6.37 3.44
CA ALA A 95 -13.23 -6.09 4.77
C ALA A 95 -12.02 -5.14 4.78
N ASN A 96 -11.22 -5.11 3.70
CA ASN A 96 -10.11 -4.19 3.57
C ASN A 96 -10.61 -2.77 3.32
N GLU A 97 -11.59 -2.62 2.43
CA GLU A 97 -12.23 -1.32 2.18
C GLU A 97 -12.90 -0.75 3.44
N LEU A 98 -13.62 -1.61 4.19
CA LEU A 98 -14.23 -1.22 5.45
C LEU A 98 -13.18 -0.80 6.51
N LYS A 99 -12.06 -1.53 6.59
CA LYS A 99 -10.96 -1.19 7.49
C LYS A 99 -10.33 0.15 7.11
N VAL A 100 -10.15 0.42 5.81
CA VAL A 100 -9.62 1.70 5.34
C VAL A 100 -10.57 2.85 5.65
N LEU A 101 -11.89 2.65 5.58
CA LEU A 101 -12.86 3.67 6.03
C LEU A 101 -12.69 4.03 7.50
N VAL A 102 -12.65 3.02 8.38
CA VAL A 102 -12.46 3.21 9.82
C VAL A 102 -11.14 3.91 10.10
N MET A 103 -10.07 3.49 9.44
CA MET A 103 -8.74 4.08 9.58
C MET A 103 -8.74 5.54 9.11
N ALA A 104 -9.30 5.82 7.93
CA ALA A 104 -9.36 7.18 7.38
C ALA A 104 -10.12 8.13 8.30
N ILE A 105 -11.23 7.69 8.90
CA ILE A 105 -11.97 8.54 9.84
C ILE A 105 -11.15 8.84 11.09
N ASN A 106 -10.58 7.81 11.72
CA ASN A 106 -9.82 7.98 12.96
C ASN A 106 -8.55 8.82 12.74
N ASP A 107 -7.86 8.65 11.62
CA ASP A 107 -6.68 9.44 11.25
C ASP A 107 -7.04 10.92 11.05
N GLN A 108 -8.16 11.22 10.38
CA GLN A 108 -8.62 12.61 10.18
C GLN A 108 -9.13 13.27 11.47
N MET A 109 -9.58 12.48 12.44
CA MET A 109 -9.89 12.95 13.80
C MET A 109 -8.62 13.18 14.64
N GLY A 110 -7.48 12.63 14.20
CA GLY A 110 -6.20 12.69 14.89
C GLY A 110 -5.44 14.01 14.66
N PRO A 111 -4.40 14.27 15.48
CA PRO A 111 -3.57 15.47 15.36
C PRO A 111 -2.75 15.51 14.06
N ASP A 112 -2.51 14.35 13.45
CA ASP A 112 -1.66 14.16 12.28
C ASP A 112 -2.47 14.10 10.95
N ALA A 113 -3.74 14.53 10.97
CA ALA A 113 -4.66 14.49 9.83
C ALA A 113 -4.07 15.06 8.52
N GLU A 114 -3.18 16.04 8.63
CA GLU A 114 -2.52 16.69 7.49
C GLU A 114 -1.62 15.77 6.65
N TYR A 115 -1.14 14.66 7.21
CA TYR A 115 -0.26 13.71 6.52
C TYR A 115 -1.03 12.63 5.75
N TYR A 116 -2.35 12.53 5.96
CA TYR A 116 -3.16 11.49 5.37
C TYR A 116 -4.07 12.06 4.28
N ASP A 117 -3.66 11.88 3.04
CA ASP A 117 -4.38 12.38 1.88
C ASP A 117 -5.04 11.24 1.07
N PHE A 118 -5.64 11.60 -0.06
CA PHE A 118 -6.26 10.63 -0.94
C PHE A 118 -5.31 9.55 -1.45
N ASN A 119 -4.06 9.92 -1.76
CA ASN A 119 -3.10 8.99 -2.32
C ASN A 119 -2.67 7.96 -1.27
N TYR A 120 -2.47 8.39 -0.03
CA TYR A 120 -2.15 7.52 1.10
C TYR A 120 -3.16 6.36 1.23
N TYR A 121 -4.46 6.66 1.26
CA TYR A 121 -5.48 5.61 1.40
C TYR A 121 -5.66 4.78 0.13
N GLN A 122 -5.51 5.37 -1.06
CA GLN A 122 -5.56 4.61 -2.32
C GLN A 122 -4.42 3.60 -2.44
N GLU A 123 -3.22 3.95 -1.99
CA GLU A 123 -2.08 3.04 -1.95
C GLU A 123 -2.37 1.84 -1.05
N ILE A 124 -2.94 2.05 0.14
CA ILE A 124 -3.28 0.97 1.08
C ILE A 124 -4.35 0.03 0.50
N VAL A 125 -5.42 0.58 -0.10
CA VAL A 125 -6.45 -0.24 -0.74
C VAL A 125 -5.87 -1.05 -1.90
N THR A 126 -5.00 -0.44 -2.69
CA THR A 126 -4.38 -1.09 -3.84
C THR A 126 -3.40 -2.18 -3.39
N GLU A 127 -2.56 -1.93 -2.38
CA GLU A 127 -1.66 -2.95 -1.82
C GLU A 127 -2.44 -4.14 -1.24
N ALA A 128 -3.57 -3.88 -0.58
CA ALA A 128 -4.45 -4.93 -0.07
C ALA A 128 -5.06 -5.77 -1.22
N LYS A 129 -5.61 -5.11 -2.24
CA LYS A 129 -6.19 -5.78 -3.42
C LYS A 129 -5.16 -6.58 -4.20
N ASP A 130 -3.97 -6.01 -4.43
CA ASP A 130 -2.85 -6.70 -5.09
C ASP A 130 -2.45 -7.95 -4.30
N THR A 131 -2.42 -7.86 -2.96
CA THR A 131 -2.07 -8.99 -2.08
C THR A 131 -3.11 -10.12 -2.15
N ASP A 132 -4.40 -9.77 -2.09
CA ASP A 132 -5.49 -10.74 -2.22
C ASP A 132 -5.48 -11.41 -3.60
N ARG A 133 -5.24 -10.62 -4.66
CA ARG A 133 -5.12 -11.11 -6.04
C ARG A 133 -3.94 -12.05 -6.22
N ILE A 134 -2.77 -11.72 -5.66
CA ILE A 134 -1.61 -12.61 -5.65
C ILE A 134 -1.94 -13.92 -4.93
N LEU A 135 -2.63 -13.87 -3.79
CA LEU A 135 -3.00 -15.07 -3.04
C LEU A 135 -3.94 -15.98 -3.86
N GLU A 136 -4.93 -15.39 -4.51
CA GLU A 136 -5.88 -16.08 -5.39
C GLU A 136 -5.14 -16.76 -6.55
N LEU A 137 -4.32 -16.01 -7.28
CA LEU A 137 -3.53 -16.52 -8.40
C LEU A 137 -2.56 -17.63 -7.95
N ARG A 138 -1.85 -17.45 -6.83
CA ARG A 138 -0.99 -18.52 -6.28
C ARG A 138 -1.76 -19.78 -5.95
N ALA A 139 -2.96 -19.67 -5.40
CA ALA A 139 -3.82 -20.82 -5.12
C ALA A 139 -4.21 -21.55 -6.41
N LYS A 140 -4.59 -20.81 -7.46
CA LYS A 140 -4.86 -21.39 -8.80
C LYS A 140 -3.63 -22.10 -9.37
N ALA A 141 -2.43 -21.51 -9.26
CA ALA A 141 -1.19 -22.08 -9.81
C ALA A 141 -0.74 -23.37 -9.13
N GLN A 142 -0.90 -23.49 -7.81
CA GLN A 142 -0.46 -24.68 -7.05
C GLN A 142 -1.24 -25.94 -7.43
N ASP A 143 -2.54 -25.80 -7.71
CA ASP A 143 -3.41 -26.91 -8.10
C ASP A 143 -3.14 -27.43 -9.54
N GLU A 144 -2.38 -26.69 -10.37
CA GLU A 144 -2.00 -27.12 -11.73
C GLU A 144 -0.71 -27.94 -11.78
N THR A 145 0.04 -28.03 -10.68
CA THR A 145 1.19 -28.94 -10.62
C THR A 145 0.68 -30.37 -10.50
N PRO A 146 0.96 -31.29 -11.45
CA PRO A 146 0.54 -32.67 -11.30
C PRO A 146 1.23 -33.23 -10.06
N VAL A 147 0.43 -33.58 -9.06
CA VAL A 147 0.89 -34.39 -7.94
C VAL A 147 1.32 -35.72 -8.55
N SER A 148 2.60 -35.84 -8.87
CA SER A 148 3.23 -37.12 -9.10
C SER A 148 3.01 -37.89 -7.82
N ALA A 149 2.10 -38.86 -7.88
CA ALA A 149 1.86 -39.83 -6.83
C ALA A 149 3.21 -40.50 -6.50
N GLY A 150 3.84 -40.08 -5.40
CA GLY A 150 5.17 -40.55 -5.05
C GLY A 150 5.75 -39.86 -3.83
N SER A 151 5.54 -40.50 -2.68
CA SER A 151 6.28 -40.33 -1.41
C SER A 151 5.99 -39.06 -0.58
N GLY A 152 5.17 -39.29 0.45
CA GLY A 152 5.46 -38.99 1.86
C GLY A 152 6.17 -37.69 2.24
N LEU A 153 5.46 -36.93 3.10
CA LEU A 153 5.88 -35.74 3.86
C LEU A 153 5.91 -34.40 3.12
N GLY A 154 4.75 -33.74 3.14
CA GLY A 154 4.59 -32.30 2.91
C GLY A 154 3.75 -31.65 4.01
N ILE A 155 4.18 -31.78 5.27
CA ILE A 155 3.66 -30.98 6.38
C ILE A 155 4.19 -29.54 6.20
N VAL A 156 3.53 -28.72 5.38
CA VAL A 156 3.67 -27.24 5.38
C VAL A 156 2.30 -26.54 5.17
N GLY A 157 1.18 -27.28 5.13
CA GLY A 157 -0.15 -26.68 4.93
C GLY A 157 -0.85 -26.17 6.20
N ALA A 158 -0.45 -26.64 7.38
CA ALA A 158 -1.20 -26.38 8.62
C ALA A 158 -0.58 -25.30 9.54
N THR A 159 0.67 -24.92 9.34
CA THR A 159 1.38 -23.98 10.24
C THR A 159 1.26 -22.51 9.81
N ALA A 160 0.89 -22.22 8.56
CA ALA A 160 0.77 -20.84 8.08
C ALA A 160 -0.53 -20.14 8.54
N LYS A 161 -1.60 -20.88 8.84
CA LYS A 161 -2.89 -20.28 9.25
C LYS A 161 -2.89 -19.70 10.67
N ASN A 162 -1.96 -20.11 11.53
CA ASN A 162 -1.88 -19.61 12.91
C ASN A 162 -0.78 -18.55 13.13
N LEU A 163 0.21 -18.44 12.24
CA LEU A 163 1.27 -17.42 12.31
C LEU A 163 0.85 -16.06 11.74
N LEU A 164 -0.13 -16.01 10.84
CA LEU A 164 -0.71 -14.77 10.32
C LEU A 164 -1.80 -14.18 11.22
N LYS A 165 -2.24 -14.91 12.24
CA LYS A 165 -3.21 -14.45 13.26
C LYS A 165 -2.55 -14.02 14.58
N SER A 166 -1.26 -14.31 14.80
CA SER A 166 -0.55 -13.87 16.00
C SER A 166 0.04 -12.48 15.79
N SER A 167 -0.51 -11.51 16.49
CA SER A 167 -0.01 -10.15 16.69
C SER A 167 1.29 -10.13 17.51
N ASP A 168 2.40 -10.58 16.93
CA ASP A 168 3.73 -10.45 17.56
C ASP A 168 4.86 -10.43 16.51
N PHE A 169 5.27 -9.24 16.11
CA PHE A 169 6.50 -9.01 15.32
C PHE A 169 7.62 -8.51 16.24
N SER A 170 8.17 -9.42 17.03
CA SER A 170 9.42 -9.20 17.76
C SER A 170 10.61 -9.83 17.02
N VAL A 171 11.59 -8.98 16.69
CA VAL A 171 12.75 -9.21 15.80
C VAL A 171 13.85 -10.07 16.45
N LYS A 172 13.53 -11.20 17.08
CA LYS A 172 14.57 -12.12 17.64
C LYS A 172 14.39 -13.61 17.34
N GLY A 173 13.50 -14.00 16.43
CA GLY A 173 13.11 -15.40 16.27
C GLY A 173 13.45 -16.15 14.97
N VAL A 174 14.00 -15.54 13.91
CA VAL A 174 14.16 -16.24 12.62
C VAL A 174 15.53 -16.01 11.97
N THR A 175 16.58 -16.47 12.64
CA THR A 175 17.90 -16.69 12.02
C THR A 175 18.43 -18.07 12.40
N LYS A 176 17.94 -19.12 11.73
CA LYS A 176 18.64 -20.39 11.48
C LYS A 176 17.73 -21.38 10.73
N ALA A 177 17.93 -21.44 9.41
CA ALA A 177 17.45 -22.39 8.39
C ALA A 177 16.94 -21.54 7.21
N VAL A 178 17.52 -21.51 6.02
CA VAL A 178 18.07 -22.59 5.22
C VAL A 178 19.20 -22.03 4.34
N THR A 179 20.45 -22.38 4.66
CA THR A 179 21.58 -22.32 3.73
C THR A 179 21.83 -23.74 3.23
N LYS A 180 20.98 -24.24 2.33
CA LYS A 180 21.21 -25.49 1.55
C LYS A 180 20.14 -25.66 0.47
N ALA A 181 20.21 -24.84 -0.57
CA ALA A 181 19.59 -25.14 -1.86
C ALA A 181 20.36 -24.50 -3.02
N THR A 182 21.68 -24.42 -2.93
CA THR A 182 22.55 -24.31 -4.11
C THR A 182 22.81 -25.71 -4.62
N GLY A 183 22.25 -26.05 -5.77
CA GLY A 183 22.57 -27.28 -6.49
C GLY A 183 21.35 -28.00 -7.07
N LYS A 184 20.74 -27.42 -8.10
CA LYS A 184 20.15 -28.15 -9.24
C LYS A 184 19.74 -27.15 -10.31
N HIS A 185 20.70 -26.81 -11.17
CA HIS A 185 20.42 -26.31 -12.51
C HIS A 185 19.53 -27.34 -13.22
N LYS A 186 18.25 -27.02 -13.46
CA LYS A 186 17.54 -27.48 -14.65
C LYS A 186 17.64 -26.34 -15.65
N LYS A 187 18.43 -26.55 -16.71
CA LYS A 187 18.46 -25.68 -17.89
C LYS A 187 17.03 -25.58 -18.46
N LYS A 188 16.31 -24.49 -18.19
CA LYS A 188 15.30 -23.97 -19.11
C LYS A 188 16.09 -23.34 -20.27
N GLY A 189 15.84 -23.81 -21.47
CA GLY A 189 16.63 -23.46 -22.66
C GLY A 189 16.58 -21.97 -22.95
N LEU A 190 17.69 -21.44 -23.47
CA LEU A 190 17.88 -20.07 -23.95
C LEU A 190 16.83 -19.60 -24.99
N PHE A 191 15.95 -20.49 -25.46
CA PHE A 191 14.93 -20.23 -26.47
C PHE A 191 13.52 -19.95 -25.91
N SER A 192 13.29 -20.09 -24.60
CA SER A 192 11.96 -19.86 -24.00
C SER A 192 11.55 -18.39 -24.03
N GLY A 193 12.46 -17.46 -23.70
CA GLY A 193 12.13 -16.03 -23.65
C GLY A 193 11.84 -15.42 -25.02
N VAL A 194 12.57 -15.86 -26.06
CA VAL A 194 12.41 -15.36 -27.44
C VAL A 194 11.12 -15.90 -28.08
N MET A 195 10.71 -17.11 -27.71
CA MET A 195 9.46 -17.72 -28.20
C MET A 195 8.23 -17.12 -27.51
N ASP A 196 8.36 -16.72 -26.24
CA ASP A 196 7.30 -16.02 -25.49
C ASP A 196 7.06 -14.60 -26.03
N GLU A 197 8.12 -13.87 -26.41
CA GLU A 197 8.05 -12.56 -27.06
C GLU A 197 7.45 -12.64 -28.47
N PHE A 198 7.81 -13.67 -29.24
CA PHE A 198 7.26 -13.94 -30.58
C PHE A 198 5.76 -14.33 -30.57
N LEU A 199 5.28 -15.00 -29.53
CA LEU A 199 3.86 -15.36 -29.40
C LEU A 199 3.00 -14.19 -28.89
N ASP A 200 3.58 -13.27 -28.12
CA ASP A 200 2.97 -11.97 -27.74
C ASP A 200 2.79 -11.08 -29.00
N ASP A 201 3.76 -11.06 -29.91
CA ASP A 201 3.71 -10.25 -31.15
C ASP A 201 2.70 -10.76 -32.21
N ILE A 202 2.22 -12.00 -32.10
CA ILE A 202 1.32 -12.63 -33.11
C ILE A 202 -0.13 -12.76 -32.60
N GLY A 203 -0.41 -12.43 -31.34
CA GLY A 203 -1.78 -12.47 -30.77
C GLY A 203 -2.35 -13.89 -30.60
N ILE A 204 -1.50 -14.93 -30.60
CA ILE A 204 -1.94 -16.33 -30.49
C ILE A 204 -2.35 -16.69 -29.05
N ARG A 205 -1.83 -15.97 -28.05
CA ARG A 205 -2.15 -16.16 -26.63
C ARG A 205 -3.56 -15.70 -26.27
N ASP A 206 -4.03 -14.61 -26.86
CA ASP A 206 -5.39 -14.10 -26.65
C ASP A 206 -6.45 -15.15 -27.01
N ILE A 207 -6.21 -15.91 -28.09
CA ILE A 207 -7.08 -17.00 -28.52
C ILE A 207 -7.04 -18.17 -27.52
N GLN A 208 -5.86 -18.52 -26.99
CA GLN A 208 -5.74 -19.61 -26.01
C GLN A 208 -6.38 -19.26 -24.66
N ASP A 209 -6.30 -17.99 -24.27
CA ASP A 209 -6.94 -17.48 -23.06
C ASP A 209 -8.46 -17.46 -23.21
N GLU A 210 -8.99 -17.05 -24.37
CA GLU A 210 -10.43 -17.11 -24.68
C GLU A 210 -10.97 -18.55 -24.59
N PHE A 211 -10.25 -19.54 -25.13
CA PHE A 211 -10.63 -20.95 -24.97
C PHE A 211 -10.53 -21.46 -23.52
N THR A 212 -9.55 -20.98 -22.76
CA THR A 212 -9.37 -21.35 -21.36
C THR A 212 -10.45 -20.74 -20.49
N GLU A 213 -10.88 -19.51 -20.79
CA GLU A 213 -11.99 -18.80 -20.14
C GLU A 213 -13.33 -19.51 -20.39
N ILE A 214 -13.64 -19.86 -21.64
CA ILE A 214 -14.83 -20.66 -21.99
C ILE A 214 -14.80 -22.03 -21.27
N GLY A 215 -13.63 -22.68 -21.21
CA GLY A 215 -13.45 -23.92 -20.48
C GLY A 215 -13.60 -23.76 -18.97
N ASN A 216 -13.22 -22.61 -18.42
CA ASN A 216 -13.38 -22.27 -17.01
C ASN A 216 -14.83 -22.00 -16.64
N GLU A 217 -15.58 -21.29 -17.49
CA GLU A 217 -17.02 -21.08 -17.33
C GLU A 217 -17.77 -22.42 -17.25
N PHE A 218 -17.39 -23.38 -18.09
CA PHE A 218 -17.93 -24.74 -18.02
C PHE A 218 -17.52 -25.48 -16.74
N ARG A 219 -16.27 -25.35 -16.28
CA ARG A 219 -15.79 -25.99 -15.03
C ARG A 219 -16.50 -25.42 -13.80
N GLU A 220 -16.67 -24.11 -13.73
CA GLU A 220 -17.41 -23.45 -12.66
C GLU A 220 -18.87 -23.90 -12.63
N GLY A 221 -19.51 -24.06 -13.79
CA GLY A 221 -20.87 -24.61 -13.91
C GLY A 221 -21.04 -26.03 -13.34
N PHE A 222 -19.94 -26.79 -13.22
CA PHE A 222 -19.91 -28.13 -12.60
C PHE A 222 -19.27 -28.13 -11.20
N GLY A 223 -18.99 -26.95 -10.62
CA GLY A 223 -18.32 -26.82 -9.32
C GLY A 223 -16.85 -27.27 -9.33
N LEU A 224 -16.23 -27.37 -10.52
CA LEU A 224 -14.83 -27.72 -10.70
C LEU A 224 -13.98 -26.45 -10.70
N LYS A 225 -12.77 -26.55 -10.11
CA LYS A 225 -11.83 -25.43 -10.05
C LYS A 225 -11.35 -25.01 -11.44
N THR A 226 -11.27 -23.71 -11.66
CA THR A 226 -10.76 -23.06 -12.88
C THR A 226 -9.26 -23.28 -13.06
N LYS A 227 -8.82 -23.23 -14.31
CA LYS A 227 -7.42 -23.25 -14.73
C LYS A 227 -6.90 -21.83 -14.88
N MET A 228 -5.61 -21.65 -14.66
CA MET A 228 -4.95 -20.36 -14.79
C MET A 228 -4.67 -20.04 -16.26
N THR A 229 -5.11 -18.87 -16.72
CA THR A 229 -4.83 -18.38 -18.09
C THR A 229 -3.39 -17.88 -18.23
N HIS A 230 -2.92 -17.62 -19.46
CA HIS A 230 -1.61 -17.00 -19.68
C HIS A 230 -1.59 -15.56 -19.17
N ALA A 231 -2.65 -14.78 -19.43
CA ALA A 231 -2.84 -13.45 -18.87
C ALA A 231 -2.76 -13.45 -17.33
N GLU A 232 -3.43 -14.39 -16.65
CA GLU A 232 -3.37 -14.52 -15.18
C GLU A 232 -1.97 -14.88 -14.66
N ARG A 233 -1.18 -15.67 -15.43
CA ARG A 233 0.22 -15.96 -15.08
C ARG A 233 1.11 -14.74 -15.20
N LYS A 234 0.96 -13.97 -16.27
CA LYS A 234 1.69 -12.72 -16.52
C LYS A 234 1.34 -11.68 -15.45
N GLU A 235 0.06 -11.54 -15.12
CA GLU A 235 -0.44 -10.69 -14.03
C GLU A 235 0.20 -11.07 -12.68
N LEU A 236 0.24 -12.36 -12.34
CA LEU A 236 0.88 -12.83 -11.10
C LEU A 236 2.37 -12.45 -11.05
N GLU A 237 3.10 -12.64 -12.15
CA GLU A 237 4.53 -12.30 -12.22
C GLU A 237 4.76 -10.80 -12.04
N GLU A 238 3.96 -9.95 -12.71
CA GLU A 238 4.04 -8.49 -12.61
C GLU A 238 3.72 -8.01 -11.18
N LEU A 239 2.67 -8.55 -10.55
CA LEU A 239 2.30 -8.20 -9.17
C LEU A 239 3.38 -8.64 -8.16
N GLU A 240 3.96 -9.82 -8.32
CA GLU A 240 5.06 -10.29 -7.48
C GLU A 240 6.35 -9.48 -7.69
N GLU A 241 6.62 -9.02 -8.91
CA GLU A 241 7.76 -8.15 -9.20
C GLU A 241 7.55 -6.76 -8.59
N LYS A 242 6.34 -6.21 -8.70
CA LYS A 242 5.94 -4.95 -8.06
C LYS A 242 6.14 -5.01 -6.55
N GLN A 243 5.66 -6.06 -5.88
CA GLN A 243 5.88 -6.26 -4.44
C GLN A 243 7.38 -6.35 -4.09
N ARG A 244 8.16 -7.11 -4.86
CA ARG A 244 9.62 -7.21 -4.64
C ARG A 244 10.32 -5.86 -4.80
N ARG A 245 9.97 -5.09 -5.83
CA ARG A 245 10.53 -3.75 -6.07
C ARG A 245 10.21 -2.81 -4.91
N GLN A 246 8.95 -2.80 -4.44
CA GLN A 246 8.53 -2.00 -3.29
C GLN A 246 9.26 -2.40 -2.00
N GLU A 247 9.41 -3.69 -1.73
CA GLU A 247 10.12 -4.18 -0.55
C GLU A 247 11.61 -3.78 -0.58
N ILE A 248 12.27 -3.92 -1.74
CA ILE A 248 13.66 -3.47 -1.92
C ILE A 248 13.77 -1.96 -1.68
N GLN A 249 12.80 -1.18 -2.14
CA GLN A 249 12.77 0.27 -1.94
C GLN A 249 12.55 0.62 -0.46
N ARG A 250 11.61 -0.05 0.23
CA ARG A 250 11.39 0.11 1.69
C ARG A 250 12.65 -0.23 2.48
N GLN A 251 13.33 -1.33 2.17
CA GLN A 251 14.58 -1.72 2.82
C GLN A 251 15.71 -0.71 2.58
N LYS A 252 15.84 -0.19 1.35
CA LYS A 252 16.81 0.87 1.05
C LYS A 252 16.53 2.13 1.85
N ASN A 253 15.26 2.56 1.93
CA ASN A 253 14.86 3.74 2.68
C ASN A 253 15.13 3.59 4.18
N ALA A 254 14.77 2.44 4.78
CA ALA A 254 15.07 2.14 6.18
C ALA A 254 16.57 2.15 6.47
N THR A 255 17.37 1.49 5.61
CA THR A 255 18.84 1.47 5.75
C THR A 255 19.45 2.87 5.66
N MET A 256 18.91 3.74 4.80
CA MET A 256 19.34 5.13 4.69
C MET A 256 18.98 5.93 5.94
N GLN A 257 17.77 5.76 6.48
CA GLN A 257 17.33 6.44 7.69
C GLN A 257 18.15 6.01 8.92
N ASP A 258 18.51 4.74 9.01
CA ASP A 258 19.42 4.23 10.04
C ASP A 258 20.81 4.87 9.93
N ARG A 259 21.35 4.99 8.71
CA ARG A 259 22.64 5.66 8.47
C ARG A 259 22.59 7.14 8.84
N VAL A 260 21.52 7.85 8.49
CA VAL A 260 21.32 9.27 8.86
C VAL A 260 21.23 9.42 10.37
N SER A 261 20.49 8.55 11.05
CA SER A 261 20.34 8.56 12.50
C SER A 261 21.67 8.25 13.20
N GLN A 262 22.44 7.28 12.70
CA GLN A 262 23.79 6.98 13.20
C GLN A 262 24.75 8.15 12.98
N HIS A 263 24.75 8.78 11.81
CA HIS A 263 25.57 9.97 11.56
C HIS A 263 25.19 11.14 12.47
N LYS A 264 23.90 11.39 12.66
CA LYS A 264 23.41 12.42 13.58
C LYS A 264 23.88 12.14 15.01
N ALA A 265 23.74 10.91 15.48
CA ALA A 265 24.21 10.50 16.81
C ALA A 265 25.74 10.63 16.96
N MET A 266 26.52 10.33 15.92
CA MET A 266 27.96 10.53 15.91
C MET A 266 28.33 12.02 15.98
N VAL A 267 27.65 12.87 15.20
CA VAL A 267 27.86 14.33 15.21
C VAL A 267 27.48 14.93 16.57
N ASP A 268 26.36 14.51 17.17
CA ASP A 268 25.93 14.97 18.49
C ASP A 268 26.88 14.47 19.61
N ALA A 269 27.37 13.23 19.53
CA ALA A 269 28.38 12.72 20.44
C ALA A 269 29.73 13.46 20.31
N GLN A 270 30.11 13.86 19.09
CA GLN A 270 31.32 14.63 18.84
C GLN A 270 31.17 16.09 19.29
N ARG A 271 29.97 16.67 19.21
CA ARG A 271 29.63 17.97 19.83
C ARG A 271 29.63 17.91 21.36
N GLY A 272 29.10 16.85 21.96
CA GLY A 272 29.13 16.65 23.41
C GLY A 272 30.55 16.46 23.97
N ARG A 273 31.43 15.79 23.22
CA ARG A 273 32.84 15.60 23.61
C ARG A 273 33.69 16.87 23.58
N ASN A 274 33.26 17.87 22.82
CA ASN A 274 33.93 19.17 22.72
C ASN A 274 33.43 20.20 23.76
N GLN A 275 32.54 19.84 24.68
CA GLN A 275 31.99 20.76 25.68
C GLN A 275 32.62 20.67 27.09
N GLU A 276 33.64 19.84 27.31
CA GLU A 276 34.38 19.78 28.60
C GLU A 276 35.73 20.54 28.63
N ALA A 277 35.95 21.48 27.72
CA ALA A 277 37.05 22.46 27.83
C ALA A 277 36.53 23.90 27.58
N LYS A 278 36.57 24.73 28.64
CA LYS A 278 36.24 26.19 28.71
C LYS A 278 37.00 27.06 27.67
N PRO A 279 36.72 28.39 27.54
CA PRO A 279 35.45 29.12 27.36
C PRO A 279 35.47 29.98 26.06
N GLN A 280 34.32 30.58 25.74
CA GLN A 280 34.02 31.62 24.72
C GLN A 280 35.16 32.18 23.83
N SER A 281 35.03 31.98 22.51
CA SER A 281 35.39 32.99 21.51
C SER A 281 34.56 32.79 20.24
N THR A 282 33.85 33.85 19.85
CA THR A 282 33.21 34.03 18.54
C THR A 282 34.27 34.11 17.45
N GLU A 283 34.43 33.06 16.64
CA GLU A 283 35.07 33.17 15.34
C GLU A 283 34.26 32.40 14.30
N THR A 284 33.82 33.12 13.27
CA THR A 284 33.25 32.59 12.04
C THR A 284 34.29 31.72 11.35
N THR A 285 34.16 30.41 11.49
CA THR A 285 35.00 29.41 10.83
C THR A 285 34.73 29.46 9.31
N LYS A 286 35.58 30.18 8.58
CA LYS A 286 35.62 30.10 7.11
C LYS A 286 35.95 28.67 6.71
N MET A 287 35.13 28.08 5.85
CA MET A 287 35.26 26.70 5.42
C MET A 287 36.56 26.50 4.64
N SER A 288 37.22 25.35 4.82
CA SER A 288 38.44 25.05 4.05
C SER A 288 38.11 24.88 2.57
N VAL A 289 38.95 25.41 1.67
CA VAL A 289 38.78 25.29 0.20
C VAL A 289 38.59 23.83 -0.24
N LYS A 290 39.18 22.88 0.48
CA LYS A 290 39.03 21.44 0.21
C LYS A 290 37.61 20.95 0.53
N GLU A 291 37.02 21.42 1.61
CA GLU A 291 35.65 21.08 2.03
C GLU A 291 34.63 21.72 1.09
N GLN A 292 34.87 22.97 0.68
CA GLN A 292 34.06 23.64 -0.34
C GLN A 292 34.04 22.86 -1.65
N MET A 293 35.18 22.31 -2.08
CA MET A 293 35.30 21.57 -3.33
C MET A 293 34.61 20.20 -3.27
N GLU A 294 34.66 19.49 -2.13
CA GLU A 294 33.91 18.25 -1.91
C GLU A 294 32.38 18.49 -1.89
N LEU A 295 31.93 19.56 -1.22
CA LEU A 295 30.51 19.91 -1.16
C LEU A 295 29.95 20.32 -2.53
N LEU A 296 30.72 21.06 -3.33
CA LEU A 296 30.32 21.39 -4.70
C LEU A 296 30.21 20.14 -5.58
N GLN A 297 31.09 19.15 -5.38
CA GLN A 297 31.03 17.88 -6.10
C GLN A 297 29.80 17.05 -5.71
N GLN A 298 29.45 17.04 -4.42
CA GLN A 298 28.24 16.38 -3.92
C GLN A 298 26.97 17.03 -4.45
N ILE A 299 26.86 18.35 -4.41
CA ILE A 299 25.65 19.05 -4.88
C ILE A 299 25.51 18.93 -6.40
N LYS A 300 26.62 18.89 -7.15
CA LYS A 300 26.59 18.59 -8.58
C LYS A 300 26.07 17.17 -8.85
N SER A 301 26.50 16.18 -8.07
CA SER A 301 25.99 14.80 -8.21
C SER A 301 24.49 14.69 -7.93
N LEU A 302 23.95 15.55 -7.05
CA LEU A 302 22.53 15.60 -6.73
C LEU A 302 21.70 16.30 -7.83
N LEU A 303 22.26 17.30 -8.51
CA LEU A 303 21.65 17.91 -9.70
C LEU A 303 21.66 16.93 -10.88
N ASP A 304 22.79 16.25 -11.13
CA ASP A 304 22.92 15.26 -12.21
C ASP A 304 22.01 14.04 -11.98
N ALA A 305 21.67 13.72 -10.73
CA ALA A 305 20.71 12.69 -10.36
C ALA A 305 19.23 13.14 -10.41
N GLY A 306 18.96 14.41 -10.74
CA GLY A 306 17.61 14.96 -10.81
C GLY A 306 16.93 15.15 -9.44
N ILE A 307 17.70 15.08 -8.34
CA ILE A 307 17.23 15.21 -6.96
C ILE A 307 17.11 16.70 -6.57
N LEU A 308 17.97 17.55 -7.13
CA LEU A 308 17.92 19.01 -6.98
C LEU A 308 17.44 19.66 -8.28
N THR A 309 16.67 20.74 -8.14
CA THR A 309 16.38 21.64 -9.25
C THR A 309 17.58 22.57 -9.52
N GLN A 310 17.65 23.13 -10.74
CA GLN A 310 18.74 24.02 -11.14
C GLN A 310 18.86 25.25 -10.21
N GLU A 311 17.74 25.81 -9.75
CA GLU A 311 17.69 26.98 -8.85
C GLU A 311 18.23 26.66 -7.45
N GLU A 312 17.91 25.48 -6.91
CA GLU A 312 18.40 25.04 -5.59
C GLU A 312 19.90 24.72 -5.62
N PHE A 313 20.39 24.19 -6.74
CA PHE A 313 21.81 23.99 -6.97
C PHE A 313 22.57 25.32 -6.96
N GLU A 314 22.09 26.34 -7.69
CA GLU A 314 22.76 27.64 -7.76
C GLU A 314 22.79 28.37 -6.42
N LYS A 315 21.69 28.32 -5.67
CA LYS A 315 21.61 28.92 -4.33
C LYS A 315 22.62 28.32 -3.37
N LYS A 316 22.72 26.99 -3.30
CA LYS A 316 23.68 26.30 -2.42
C LYS A 316 25.13 26.46 -2.88
N LYS A 317 25.36 26.53 -4.20
CA LYS A 317 26.70 26.82 -4.75
C LYS A 317 27.22 28.18 -4.31
N GLN A 318 26.37 29.23 -4.33
CA GLN A 318 26.77 30.55 -3.84
C GLN A 318 27.02 30.56 -2.34
N GLU A 319 26.21 29.85 -1.55
CA GLU A 319 26.37 29.75 -0.10
C GLU A 319 27.70 29.12 0.31
N ILE A 320 28.16 28.11 -0.44
CA ILE A 320 29.45 27.43 -0.20
C ILE A 320 30.64 28.28 -0.64
N LEU A 321 30.52 29.05 -1.73
CA LEU A 321 31.61 29.89 -2.24
C LEU A 321 31.76 31.21 -1.44
N ASN A 322 30.71 31.62 -0.73
CA ASN A 322 30.71 32.84 0.10
C ASN A 322 30.93 32.57 1.61
N SER A 323 31.05 31.30 2.01
CA SER A 323 31.40 30.85 3.38
C SER A 323 32.91 30.71 3.58
#